data_AF-A0A923ZK73-F1
#
_entry.id   AF-A0A923ZK73-F1
#
_cell.length_a   1.000
_cell.length_b   1.000
_cell.length_c   1.000
_cell.angle_alpha   90.00
_cell.angle_beta   90.00
_cell.angle_gamma   90.00
#
_symmetry.space_group_name_H-M   'P 1'
#
loop_
_entity.id
_entity.type
_entity.pdbx_description
1 polymer ?
#
loop_
_entity_poly.entity_id
_entity_poly.type
_entity_poly.pdbx_seq_one_letter_code
_entity_poly.pdbx_strand_id
1 'polypeptide(L)'
;FKNELFQIGGYKLLRGFDEESIYANRFAVATLEYRYLLGLNSYFFGFTDVGNTYFKNRSISMSNTFVGGGIGLAFETKGGIFNLSYAAGKRNDLRFNIKESKIHFGYVSVF
;
A
#
# COMPACT_ATOMS: atom_id res chain seq x y z
N PHE A 1 9.68 23.37 -12.21
CA PHE A 1 10.57 22.28 -11.79
C PHE A 1 9.76 21.30 -10.94
N LYS A 2 9.54 20.08 -11.44
CA LYS A 2 8.70 19.02 -10.84
C LYS A 2 9.57 17.86 -10.29
N ASN A 3 10.85 18.14 -10.04
CA ASN A 3 11.94 17.14 -10.12
C ASN A 3 12.34 16.46 -8.79
N GLU A 4 11.57 16.62 -7.72
CA GLU A 4 11.94 16.10 -6.38
C GLU A 4 10.72 15.61 -5.57
N LEU A 5 9.60 15.33 -6.23
CA LEU A 5 8.41 14.83 -5.54
C LEU A 5 8.52 13.32 -5.38
N PHE A 6 8.32 12.85 -4.15
CA PHE A 6 8.11 11.43 -3.89
C PHE A 6 6.79 11.00 -4.53
N GLN A 7 6.83 9.84 -5.16
CA GLN A 7 5.67 9.15 -5.70
C GLN A 7 5.41 7.95 -4.80
N ILE A 8 4.28 7.97 -4.10
CA ILE A 8 3.89 6.92 -3.16
C ILE A 8 2.54 6.33 -3.55
N GLY A 9 2.19 5.22 -2.91
CA GLY A 9 1.05 4.38 -3.28
C GLY A 9 1.52 2.98 -3.62
N GLY A 10 0.57 2.10 -3.93
CA GLY A 10 0.90 0.75 -4.37
C GLY A 10 1.20 -0.25 -3.25
N TYR A 11 1.66 -1.43 -3.65
CA TYR A 11 1.76 -2.61 -2.78
C TYR A 11 2.77 -2.44 -1.63
N LYS A 12 3.84 -1.67 -1.83
CA LYS A 12 4.96 -1.58 -0.87
C LYS A 12 4.79 -0.49 0.19
N LEU A 13 4.06 0.58 -0.12
CA LEU A 13 3.99 1.78 0.72
C LEU A 13 2.59 2.11 1.20
N LEU A 14 1.55 1.93 0.38
CA LEU A 14 0.19 2.34 0.72
C LEU A 14 -0.78 1.46 -0.05
N ARG A 15 -1.05 0.27 0.50
CA ARG A 15 -1.87 -0.73 -0.19
C ARG A 15 -3.31 -0.26 -0.30
N GLY A 16 -3.95 -0.62 -1.42
CA GLY A 16 -5.29 -0.13 -1.77
C GLY A 16 -5.28 1.20 -2.53
N PHE A 17 -4.11 1.70 -2.90
CA PHE A 17 -3.93 2.84 -3.81
C PHE A 17 -3.11 2.41 -5.03
N ASP A 18 -3.29 3.10 -6.15
CA ASP A 18 -2.52 2.85 -7.37
C ASP A 18 -1.04 3.20 -7.16
N GLU A 19 -0.16 2.43 -7.82
CA GLU A 19 1.30 2.64 -7.79
C GLU A 19 1.63 4.08 -8.20
N GLU A 20 2.52 4.72 -7.44
CA GLU A 20 3.06 6.06 -7.75
C GLU A 20 2.01 7.17 -7.97
N SER A 21 0.76 6.95 -7.52
CA SER A 21 -0.36 7.86 -7.78
C SER A 21 -0.38 9.10 -6.88
N ILE A 22 0.39 9.11 -5.79
CA ILE A 22 0.36 10.17 -4.77
C ILE A 22 1.70 10.92 -4.78
N TYR A 23 1.64 12.19 -5.16
CA TYR A 23 2.81 13.08 -5.21
C TYR A 23 2.95 13.86 -3.90
N ALA A 24 4.11 13.80 -3.26
CA ALA A 24 4.38 14.56 -2.05
C ALA A 24 5.83 15.03 -1.93
N ASN A 25 6.04 16.18 -1.27
CA ASN A 25 7.39 16.65 -0.90
C ASN A 25 7.88 15.93 0.36
N ARG A 26 6.96 15.60 1.27
CA ARG A 26 7.21 14.86 2.51
C ARG A 26 6.06 13.91 2.76
N PHE A 27 6.37 12.72 3.25
CA PHE A 27 5.35 11.76 3.65
C PHE A 27 5.82 10.97 4.87
N ALA A 28 4.86 10.45 5.62
CA ALA A 28 5.07 9.47 6.66
C ALA A 28 4.04 8.36 6.46
N VAL A 29 4.49 7.11 6.53
CA VAL A 29 3.64 5.93 6.42
C VAL A 29 3.96 5.02 7.58
N ALA A 30 2.92 4.52 8.24
CA ALA A 30 2.99 3.48 9.24
C ALA A 30 2.14 2.28 8.77
N THR A 31 2.69 1.09 8.92
CA THR A 31 2.03 -0.16 8.56
C THR A 31 1.93 -1.05 9.79
N LEU A 32 0.72 -1.51 10.08
CA LEU A 32 0.48 -2.60 11.02
C LEU A 32 0.11 -3.83 10.21
N GLU A 33 0.83 -4.93 10.41
CA GLU A 33 0.56 -6.19 9.74
C GLU A 33 0.60 -7.33 10.75
N TYR A 34 -0.49 -8.07 10.82
CA TYR A 34 -0.61 -9.27 11.63
C TYR A 34 -0.52 -10.50 10.74
N ARG A 35 0.43 -11.40 11.03
CA ARG A 35 0.71 -12.61 10.25
C ARG A 35 0.37 -13.86 11.06
N TYR A 36 -0.51 -14.69 10.51
CA TYR A 36 -0.80 -16.02 11.02
C TYR A 36 -0.05 -17.05 10.16
N LEU A 37 0.94 -17.71 10.74
CA LEU A 37 1.78 -18.69 10.06
C LEU A 37 0.98 -19.98 9.81
N LEU A 38 0.87 -20.36 8.54
CA LEU A 38 0.29 -21.63 8.09
C LEU A 38 1.38 -22.68 7.83
N GLY A 39 2.61 -22.23 7.62
CA GLY A 39 3.81 -23.05 7.43
C GLY A 39 5.07 -22.18 7.54
N LEU A 40 6.23 -22.74 7.20
CA LEU A 40 7.52 -22.05 7.35
C LEU A 40 7.59 -20.76 6.51
N ASN A 41 7.14 -20.83 5.25
CA ASN A 41 7.14 -19.72 4.29
C ASN A 41 5.73 -19.36 3.79
N SER A 42 4.69 -19.80 4.52
CA SER A 42 3.29 -19.60 4.16
C SER A 42 2.53 -18.97 5.32
N TYR A 43 1.84 -17.87 5.08
CA TYR A 43 1.10 -17.15 6.11
C TYR A 43 -0.11 -16.41 5.54
N PHE A 44 -1.19 -16.38 6.31
CA PHE A 44 -2.29 -15.46 6.09
C PHE A 44 -1.98 -14.17 6.85
N PHE A 45 -2.30 -13.01 6.28
CA PHE A 45 -2.05 -11.74 6.94
C PHE A 45 -3.20 -10.76 6.78
N GLY A 46 -3.41 -9.97 7.83
CA GLY A 46 -4.25 -8.78 7.80
C GLY A 46 -3.37 -7.56 8.02
N PHE A 47 -3.63 -6.47 7.31
CA PHE A 47 -2.83 -5.27 7.42
C PHE A 47 -3.67 -3.99 7.44
N THR A 48 -3.05 -2.94 7.96
CA THR A 48 -3.56 -1.57 7.94
C THR A 48 -2.39 -0.62 7.71
N ASP A 49 -2.49 0.20 6.68
CA ASP A 49 -1.52 1.23 6.33
C ASP A 49 -2.13 2.60 6.64
N VAL A 50 -1.40 3.46 7.34
CA VAL A 50 -1.79 4.84 7.61
C VAL A 50 -0.70 5.77 7.10
N GLY A 51 -1.07 6.64 6.17
CA GLY A 51 -0.16 7.59 5.53
C GLY A 51 -0.59 9.03 5.76
N ASN A 52 0.37 9.91 6.01
CA ASN A 52 0.18 11.35 5.91
C ASN A 52 1.13 11.90 4.86
N THR A 53 0.61 12.72 3.96
CA THR A 53 1.40 13.37 2.93
C THR A 53 1.25 14.86 2.99
N TYR A 54 2.36 15.53 2.66
CA TYR A 54 2.42 16.96 2.54
C TYR A 54 3.00 17.34 1.19
N PHE A 55 2.21 18.07 0.43
CA PHE A 55 2.56 18.63 -0.87
C PHE A 55 2.59 20.15 -0.77
N LYS A 56 3.72 20.76 -1.14
CA LYS A 56 3.89 22.20 -1.19
C LYS A 56 4.58 22.61 -2.48
N ASN A 57 3.90 23.49 -3.21
CA ASN A 57 4.42 24.19 -4.37
C ASN A 57 4.28 25.71 -4.16
N ARG A 58 4.87 26.54 -5.04
CA ARG A 58 4.91 28.02 -4.92
C ARG A 58 3.55 28.68 -4.64
N SER A 59 2.45 28.06 -5.03
CA SER A 59 1.10 28.62 -4.89
C SER A 59 0.11 27.73 -4.13
N ILE A 60 0.45 26.47 -3.82
CA ILE A 60 -0.49 25.49 -3.27
C ILE A 60 0.19 24.68 -2.17
N SER A 61 -0.48 24.56 -1.02
CA SER A 61 -0.12 23.65 0.08
C SER A 61 -1.30 22.71 0.33
N MET A 62 -1.06 21.40 0.26
CA MET A 62 -2.07 20.37 0.48
C MET A 62 -1.52 19.32 1.45
N SER A 63 -2.33 18.92 2.42
CA SER A 63 -2.03 17.81 3.31
C SER A 63 -3.16 16.80 3.25
N ASN A 64 -2.81 15.55 2.97
CA ASN A 64 -3.77 14.47 2.85
C ASN A 64 -3.41 13.32 3.79
N THR A 65 -4.43 12.75 4.41
CA THR A 65 -4.32 11.51 5.19
C THR A 65 -4.93 10.36 4.39
N PHE A 66 -4.23 9.25 4.40
CA PHE A 66 -4.55 8.02 3.69
C PHE A 66 -4.66 6.90 4.71
N VAL A 67 -5.68 6.07 4.57
CA VAL A 67 -5.83 4.85 5.36
C VAL A 67 -6.14 3.73 4.38
N GLY A 68 -5.27 2.73 4.35
CA GLY A 68 -5.43 1.50 3.58
C GLY A 68 -5.62 0.33 4.55
N GLY A 69 -6.40 -0.66 4.14
CA GLY A 69 -6.56 -1.88 4.92
C GLY A 69 -6.93 -3.05 4.03
N GLY A 70 -6.55 -4.24 4.45
CA GLY A 70 -6.78 -5.42 3.64
C GLY A 70 -6.31 -6.72 4.29
N ILE A 71 -6.47 -7.77 3.52
CA ILE A 71 -6.03 -9.12 3.88
C ILE A 71 -5.26 -9.74 2.71
N GLY A 72 -4.44 -10.71 3.00
CA GLY A 72 -3.70 -11.44 1.99
C GLY A 72 -3.21 -12.79 2.45
N LEU A 73 -2.68 -13.53 1.50
CA LEU A 73 -2.10 -14.84 1.67
C LEU A 73 -0.75 -14.87 0.97
N ALA A 74 0.27 -15.25 1.71
CA ALA A 74 1.55 -15.66 1.18
C ALA A 74 1.64 -17.19 1.25
N PHE A 75 2.02 -17.84 0.16
CA PHE A 75 2.25 -19.28 0.16
C PHE A 75 3.45 -19.66 -0.69
N GLU A 76 4.21 -20.61 -0.16
CA GLU A 76 5.35 -21.20 -0.83
C GLU A 76 4.90 -22.28 -1.83
N THR A 77 5.56 -22.29 -2.97
CA THR A 77 5.43 -23.30 -4.02
C THR A 77 6.83 -23.77 -4.43
N LYS A 78 6.91 -24.82 -5.25
CA LYS A 78 8.19 -25.30 -5.80
C LYS A 78 8.99 -24.24 -6.56
N GLY A 79 8.34 -23.19 -7.07
CA GLY A 79 8.99 -22.10 -7.80
C GLY A 79 9.38 -20.89 -6.93
N GLY A 80 8.82 -20.79 -5.73
CA GLY A 80 9.02 -19.67 -4.81
C GLY A 80 7.74 -19.21 -4.13
N ILE A 81 7.75 -17.97 -3.64
CA ILE A 81 6.69 -17.46 -2.76
C ILE A 81 5.73 -16.59 -3.57
N PHE A 82 4.47 -17.01 -3.59
CA PHE A 82 3.37 -16.23 -4.15
C PHE A 82 2.70 -15.40 -3.05
N ASN A 83 2.46 -14.13 -3.33
CA ASN A 83 1.75 -13.19 -2.47
C ASN A 83 0.51 -12.69 -3.19
N LEU A 84 -0.65 -12.90 -2.59
CA LEU A 84 -1.91 -12.34 -3.05
C LEU A 84 -2.50 -11.49 -1.93
N SER A 85 -2.87 -10.25 -2.22
CA SER A 85 -3.53 -9.39 -1.25
C SER A 85 -4.66 -8.61 -1.88
N TYR A 86 -5.70 -8.39 -1.09
CA TYR A 86 -6.84 -7.56 -1.42
C TYR A 86 -6.90 -6.40 -0.44
N ALA A 87 -6.91 -5.19 -0.99
CA ALA A 87 -6.70 -3.96 -0.26
C ALA A 87 -7.73 -2.91 -0.65
N ALA A 88 -8.22 -2.14 0.30
CA ALA A 88 -9.06 -0.96 0.04
C ALA A 88 -8.44 0.26 0.71
N GLY A 89 -8.35 1.36 -0.04
CA GLY A 89 -7.82 2.64 0.41
C GLY A 89 -8.90 3.70 0.58
N LYS A 90 -8.71 4.59 1.56
CA LYS A 90 -9.49 5.82 1.75
C LYS A 90 -8.56 7.02 1.88
N ARG A 91 -8.85 8.08 1.13
CA ARG A 91 -8.23 9.41 1.32
C ARG A 91 -9.22 10.33 2.03
N ASN A 92 -8.74 11.21 2.91
CA ASN A 92 -9.61 12.04 3.76
C ASN A 92 -10.56 12.99 2.99
N ASP A 93 -10.15 13.44 1.81
CA ASP A 93 -10.90 14.32 0.91
C ASP A 93 -11.93 13.59 0.03
N LEU A 94 -11.93 12.26 0.02
CA LEU A 94 -12.83 11.43 -0.79
C LEU A 94 -13.72 10.55 0.09
N ARG A 95 -14.95 10.31 -0.38
CA ARG A 95 -15.82 9.31 0.25
C ARG A 95 -15.20 7.93 0.09
N PHE A 96 -15.34 7.10 1.12
CA PHE A 96 -14.88 5.72 1.05
C PHE A 96 -15.61 4.99 -0.06
N ASN A 97 -14.86 4.39 -0.98
CA ASN A 97 -15.42 3.66 -2.11
C ASN A 97 -14.79 2.27 -2.18
N ILE A 98 -15.56 1.27 -1.77
CA ILE A 98 -15.15 -0.14 -1.80
C ILE A 98 -14.88 -0.63 -3.23
N LYS A 99 -15.46 0.03 -4.25
CA LYS A 99 -15.21 -0.30 -5.66
C LYS A 99 -13.79 0.04 -6.11
N GLU A 100 -13.08 0.92 -5.39
CA GLU A 100 -11.68 1.25 -5.66
C GLU A 100 -10.69 0.29 -4.98
N SER A 101 -11.20 -0.81 -4.44
CA SER A 101 -10.35 -1.87 -3.90
C SER A 101 -9.45 -2.46 -4.99
N LYS A 102 -8.23 -2.82 -4.57
CA LYS A 102 -7.17 -3.30 -5.44
C LYS A 102 -6.77 -4.70 -5.02
N ILE A 103 -6.49 -5.53 -6.02
CA ILE A 103 -5.84 -6.82 -5.83
C ILE A 103 -4.37 -6.62 -6.20
N HIS A 104 -3.47 -6.92 -5.27
CA HIS A 104 -2.04 -6.94 -5.53
C HIS A 104 -1.56 -8.38 -5.59
N PHE A 105 -0.80 -8.68 -6.63
CA PHE A 105 -0.17 -9.98 -6.84
C PHE A 105 1.35 -9.79 -6.90
N GLY A 106 2.08 -10.60 -6.14
CA GLY A 106 3.53 -10.61 -6.09
C GLY A 106 4.06 -12.03 -6.19
N TYR A 107 5.20 -12.17 -6.86
CA TYR A 107 5.92 -13.43 -6.95
C TYR A 107 7.39 -13.19 -6.63
N VAL A 108 7.91 -13.91 -5.65
CA VAL A 108 9.33 -13.89 -5.30
C VAL A 108 9.91 -15.25 -5.69
N SER A 109 10.72 -15.23 -6.73
CA SER A 109 11.51 -16.37 -7.16
C SER A 109 12.68 -16.60 -6.20
N VAL A 110 12.95 -17.86 -5.86
CA VAL A 110 14.05 -18.29 -4.98
C VAL A 110 15.08 -19.15 -5.72
N PHE A 111 15.18 -18.99 -7.05
CA PHE A 111 16.11 -19.74 -7.90
C PHE A 111 17.55 -19.21 -7.80
#